data_AF-A0A9Q3KYK2-F1
#
_entry.id   AF-A0A9Q3KYK2-F1
#
_cell.length_a   1.000
_cell.length_b   1.000
_cell.length_c   1.000
_cell.angle_alpha   90.00
_cell.angle_beta   90.00
_cell.angle_gamma   90.00
#
_symmetry.space_group_name_H-M   'P 1'
#
loop_
_entity.id
_entity.type
_entity.pdbx_description
1 polymer ?
#
loop_
_entity_poly.entity_id
_entity_poly.type
_entity_poly.pdbx_seq_one_letter_code
_entity_poly.pdbx_strand_id
1 'polypeptide(L)'
;MDQAKVQKILNWPPPRNLKALQSFLGVANFYHRFIKNYSKKISSLTNFPKKDPHFPLNEEALRQFHNPKEVFTIAPIFSHFDPSLPTIVEPDAADYALVSVLSQISDSGKHPIAFDSCKLLPAELNYEIHDKELLGKVWALKHWRAFLLSLSSSFEVLTNHSSLQYFMSSKILTCCHACWAAFLFEFHFSITYHPLATLPDALSCWDDVYPERGEDFISKIQ
;
A
#
# COMPACT_ATOMS: atom_id res chain seq x y z
N MET A 1 -10.38 8.66 6.80
CA MET A 1 -10.10 7.28 7.25
C MET A 1 -11.40 6.51 7.27
N ASP A 2 -11.37 5.22 6.93
CA ASP A 2 -12.22 4.29 7.67
C ASP A 2 -11.68 4.30 9.11
N GLN A 3 -12.28 5.11 9.98
CA GLN A 3 -11.81 5.30 11.37
C GLN A 3 -11.61 3.94 12.05
N ALA A 4 -12.34 2.91 11.62
CA ALA A 4 -12.17 1.53 12.07
C ALA A 4 -10.75 0.98 11.90
N LYS A 5 -10.05 1.25 10.78
CA LYS A 5 -8.70 0.71 10.53
C LYS A 5 -7.64 1.34 11.44
N VAL A 6 -7.70 2.65 11.66
CA VAL A 6 -6.77 3.34 12.57
C VAL A 6 -7.10 3.02 14.02
N GLN A 7 -8.38 2.93 14.38
CA GLN A 7 -8.80 2.47 15.70
C GLN A 7 -8.31 1.04 15.98
N LYS A 8 -8.27 0.15 14.98
CA LYS A 8 -7.66 -1.18 15.13
C LYS A 8 -6.16 -1.13 15.46
N ILE A 9 -5.41 -0.18 14.88
CA ILE A 9 -3.97 0.00 15.18
C ILE A 9 -3.77 0.60 16.58
N LEU A 10 -4.60 1.58 16.95
CA LEU A 10 -4.57 2.19 18.28
C LEU A 10 -4.89 1.17 19.38
N ASN A 11 -5.91 0.35 19.15
CA ASN A 11 -6.37 -0.69 20.08
C ASN A 11 -5.60 -2.00 19.94
N TRP A 12 -4.52 -2.05 19.14
CA TRP A 12 -3.76 -3.27 18.92
C TRP A 12 -3.17 -3.80 20.24
N PRO A 13 -3.42 -5.05 20.64
CA PRO A 13 -2.93 -5.54 21.93
C PRO A 13 -1.39 -5.55 21.95
N PRO A 14 -0.76 -5.30 23.12
CA PRO A 14 0.70 -5.38 23.22
C PRO A 14 1.17 -6.77 22.76
N PRO A 15 2.19 -6.84 21.87
CA PRO A 15 2.62 -8.10 21.29
C PRO A 15 3.18 -8.99 22.38
N ARG A 16 2.61 -10.20 22.52
CA ARG A 16 3.04 -11.19 23.53
C ARG A 16 4.12 -12.14 23.02
N ASN A 17 4.39 -12.12 21.72
CA ASN A 17 5.36 -12.97 21.05
C ASN A 17 5.98 -12.23 19.85
N LEU A 18 7.10 -12.76 19.35
CA LEU A 18 7.82 -12.18 18.20
C LEU A 18 6.93 -12.11 16.95
N LYS A 19 6.06 -13.11 16.73
CA LYS A 19 5.14 -13.13 15.58
C LYS A 19 4.15 -11.97 15.61
N ALA A 20 3.56 -11.66 16.76
CA ALA A 20 2.65 -10.53 16.93
C ALA A 20 3.38 -9.18 16.80
N LEU A 21 4.63 -9.10 17.26
CA LEU A 21 5.46 -7.91 17.05
C LEU A 21 5.75 -7.72 15.56
N GLN A 22 6.11 -8.78 14.84
CA GLN A 22 6.34 -8.74 13.39
C GLN A 22 5.06 -8.37 12.63
N SER A 23 3.90 -8.90 13.01
CA SER A 23 2.62 -8.49 12.41
C SER A 23 2.33 -7.01 12.63
N PHE A 24 2.57 -6.49 13.85
CA PHE A 24 2.43 -5.06 14.11
C PHE A 24 3.43 -4.23 13.30
N LEU A 25 4.70 -4.64 13.24
CA LEU A 25 5.73 -3.95 12.45
C LEU A 25 5.43 -3.97 10.95
N GLY A 26 4.87 -5.06 10.42
CA GLY A 26 4.38 -5.12 9.05
C GLY A 26 3.33 -4.03 8.82
N VAL A 27 2.24 -4.05 9.59
CA VAL A 27 1.19 -3.02 9.48
C VAL A 27 1.75 -1.62 9.71
N ALA A 28 2.66 -1.43 10.65
CA ALA A 28 3.24 -0.12 10.91
C ALA A 28 4.13 0.36 9.76
N ASN A 29 4.90 -0.55 9.16
CA ASN A 29 5.76 -0.27 8.02
C ASN A 29 4.94 0.12 6.80
N PHE A 30 3.70 -0.39 6.67
CA PHE A 30 2.78 0.04 5.61
C PHE A 30 2.59 1.58 5.60
N TYR A 31 2.48 2.19 6.78
CA TYR A 31 2.22 3.61 6.95
C TYR A 31 3.49 4.45 7.17
N HIS A 32 4.70 3.86 7.13
CA HIS A 32 5.93 4.54 7.52
C HIS A 32 6.18 5.84 6.76
N ARG A 33 5.77 5.89 5.48
CA ARG A 33 5.96 7.03 4.59
C ARG A 33 5.20 8.30 5.03
N PHE A 34 4.22 8.18 5.91
CA PHE A 34 3.46 9.31 6.47
C PHE A 34 3.94 9.71 7.85
N ILE A 35 4.79 8.89 8.44
CA ILE A 35 5.29 9.12 9.77
C ILE A 35 6.66 9.80 9.64
N LYS A 36 6.69 11.09 9.96
CA LYS A 36 7.97 11.82 10.02
C LYS A 36 8.91 11.16 11.03
N ASN A 37 10.15 10.90 10.59
CA ASN A 37 11.19 10.22 11.36
C ASN A 37 10.80 8.79 11.80
N TYR A 38 9.97 8.08 11.03
CA TYR A 38 9.53 6.71 11.33
C TYR A 38 10.67 5.78 11.72
N SER A 39 11.74 5.74 10.92
CA SER A 39 12.90 4.87 11.17
C SER A 39 13.48 5.08 12.58
N LYS A 40 13.61 6.33 13.04
CA LYS A 40 14.09 6.66 14.40
C LYS A 40 13.09 6.27 15.49
N LYS A 41 11.80 6.23 15.17
CA LYS A 41 10.72 5.91 16.12
C LYS A 41 10.50 4.41 16.26
N ILE A 42 10.83 3.63 15.23
CA ILE A 42 10.69 2.16 15.22
C ILE A 42 12.02 1.42 15.34
N SER A 43 13.16 2.10 15.22
CA SER A 43 14.49 1.52 15.45
C SER A 43 14.60 0.77 16.77
N SER A 44 13.89 1.23 17.82
CA SER A 44 13.85 0.55 19.11
C SER A 44 13.11 -0.79 19.07
N LEU A 45 12.08 -0.91 18.22
CA LEU A 45 11.30 -2.14 18.03
C LEU A 45 11.95 -3.09 17.00
N THR A 46 12.63 -2.58 15.98
CA THR A 46 13.35 -3.41 14.99
C THR A 46 14.67 -3.95 15.52
N ASN A 47 15.26 -3.33 16.55
CA ASN A 47 16.46 -3.81 17.22
C ASN A 47 16.20 -4.93 18.25
N PHE A 48 14.97 -5.41 18.40
CA PHE A 48 14.71 -6.59 19.24
C PHE A 48 15.44 -7.82 18.69
N PRO A 49 16.11 -8.60 19.55
CA PRO A 49 16.90 -9.75 19.11
C PRO A 49 15.99 -10.80 18.45
N LYS A 50 16.24 -11.09 17.16
CA LYS A 50 15.52 -12.10 16.36
C LYS A 50 15.60 -13.54 16.91
N LYS A 51 16.40 -13.78 17.96
CA LYS A 51 16.76 -15.10 18.49
C LYS A 51 16.62 -15.23 20.02
N ASP A 52 15.91 -14.33 20.69
CA ASP A 52 15.69 -14.49 22.13
C ASP A 52 14.38 -15.27 22.41
N PRO A 53 14.44 -16.47 23.01
CA PRO A 53 13.26 -17.26 23.37
C PRO A 53 12.42 -16.62 24.49
N HIS A 54 12.98 -15.68 25.25
CA HIS A 54 12.23 -14.88 26.21
C HIS A 54 11.92 -13.51 25.62
N PHE A 55 10.72 -13.34 25.06
CA PHE A 55 10.20 -12.01 24.75
C PHE A 55 9.96 -11.28 26.09
N PRO A 56 10.82 -10.35 26.54
CA PRO A 56 10.64 -9.72 27.84
C PRO A 56 9.61 -8.62 27.62
N LEU A 57 8.37 -8.87 28.01
CA LEU A 57 7.32 -7.84 28.11
C LEU A 57 7.61 -6.95 29.33
N ASN A 58 8.83 -6.41 29.44
CA ASN A 58 9.22 -5.47 30.48
C ASN A 58 8.57 -4.11 30.21
N GLU A 59 8.46 -3.27 31.25
CA GLU A 59 7.86 -1.94 31.13
C GLU A 59 8.53 -1.08 30.04
N GLU A 60 9.83 -1.26 29.81
CA GLU A 60 10.56 -0.59 28.74
C GLU A 60 10.11 -1.01 27.34
N ALA A 61 9.83 -2.31 27.12
CA ALA A 61 9.32 -2.82 25.86
C ALA A 61 7.88 -2.34 25.60
N LEU A 62 7.06 -2.26 26.65
CA LEU A 62 5.71 -1.69 26.57
C LEU A 62 5.75 -0.20 26.24
N ARG A 63 6.62 0.59 26.89
CA ARG A 63 6.81 2.02 26.56
C ARG A 63 7.24 2.21 25.11
N GLN A 64 8.16 1.37 24.61
CA GLN A 64 8.58 1.40 23.21
C GLN A 64 7.47 1.00 22.24
N PHE A 65 6.53 0.14 22.64
CA PHE A 65 5.36 -0.21 21.83
C PHE A 65 4.28 0.88 21.80
N HIS A 66 4.14 1.65 22.88
CA HIS A 66 3.20 2.78 22.93
C HIS A 66 3.66 3.97 22.08
N ASN A 67 4.96 4.23 22.00
CA ASN A 67 5.51 5.34 21.20
C ASN A 67 5.04 5.34 19.73
N PRO A 68 5.16 4.24 18.95
CA PRO A 68 4.64 4.20 17.58
C PRO A 68 3.13 4.44 17.49
N LYS A 69 2.33 3.97 18.45
CA LYS A 69 0.87 4.18 18.44
C LYS A 69 0.50 5.66 18.56
N GLU A 70 1.20 6.40 19.40
CA GLU A 70 1.04 7.85 19.49
C GLU A 70 1.38 8.52 18.14
N VAL A 71 2.32 7.94 17.41
CA VAL A 71 2.76 8.46 16.12
C VAL A 71 1.75 8.19 15.01
N PHE A 72 1.01 7.08 15.07
CA PHE A 72 -0.20 6.87 14.26
C PHE A 72 -1.32 7.87 14.58
N THR A 73 -1.27 8.48 15.76
CA THR A 73 -2.23 9.51 16.19
C THR A 73 -1.82 10.90 15.68
N ILE A 74 -0.51 11.15 15.52
CA ILE A 74 0.08 12.44 15.10
C ILE A 74 0.38 12.48 13.58
N ALA A 75 0.45 11.33 12.91
CA ALA A 75 0.71 11.25 11.47
C ALA A 75 -0.30 12.11 10.69
N PRO A 76 0.09 12.72 9.55
CA PRO A 76 -0.81 13.49 8.72
C PRO A 76 -2.02 12.63 8.41
N ILE A 77 -3.14 13.05 8.98
CA ILE A 77 -4.47 12.49 8.75
C ILE A 77 -4.65 12.50 7.23
N PHE A 78 -5.09 11.38 6.65
CA PHE A 78 -5.45 11.32 5.23
C PHE A 78 -6.22 12.58 4.87
N SER A 79 -5.71 13.33 3.88
CA SER A 79 -6.39 14.55 3.48
C SER A 79 -7.74 14.20 2.90
N HIS A 80 -8.72 15.08 3.08
CA HIS A 80 -9.99 14.91 2.42
C HIS A 80 -9.75 15.01 0.91
N PHE A 81 -10.39 14.13 0.15
CA PHE A 81 -10.30 14.16 -1.29
C PHE A 81 -10.92 15.46 -1.80
N ASP A 82 -10.14 16.23 -2.55
CA ASP A 82 -10.61 17.44 -3.22
C ASP A 82 -10.58 17.23 -4.75
N PRO A 83 -11.74 17.18 -5.43
CA PRO A 83 -11.79 16.95 -6.88
C PRO A 83 -11.06 17.99 -7.75
N SER A 84 -10.68 19.13 -7.17
CA SER A 84 -9.95 20.20 -7.87
C SER A 84 -8.42 20.04 -7.84
N LEU A 85 -7.90 19.16 -6.98
CA LEU A 85 -6.45 18.98 -6.81
C LEU A 85 -5.88 17.92 -7.77
N PRO A 86 -4.64 18.13 -8.27
CA PRO A 86 -3.93 17.11 -9.04
C PRO A 86 -3.82 15.81 -8.25
N THR A 87 -4.25 14.73 -8.88
CA THR A 87 -4.34 13.40 -8.24
C THR A 87 -3.36 12.43 -8.89
N ILE A 88 -2.70 11.62 -8.06
CA ILE A 88 -1.73 10.61 -8.45
C ILE A 88 -2.16 9.26 -7.88
N VAL A 89 -2.17 8.24 -8.74
CA VAL A 89 -2.38 6.84 -8.39
C VAL A 89 -1.07 6.09 -8.54
N GLU A 90 -0.64 5.43 -7.47
CA GLU A 90 0.59 4.64 -7.41
C GLU A 90 0.24 3.18 -7.15
N PRO A 91 -0.13 2.42 -8.19
CA PRO A 91 -0.31 0.98 -8.08
C PRO A 91 1.05 0.29 -8.07
N ASP A 92 1.13 -0.77 -7.29
CA ASP A 92 2.26 -1.68 -7.20
C ASP A 92 1.75 -3.11 -7.15
N ALA A 93 2.49 -4.01 -7.78
CA ALA A 93 2.16 -5.43 -7.85
C ALA A 93 3.35 -6.23 -7.33
N ALA A 94 3.15 -6.90 -6.21
CA ALA A 94 4.05 -7.92 -5.70
C ALA A 94 3.61 -9.31 -6.17
N ASP A 95 4.43 -10.32 -5.91
CA ASP A 95 4.17 -11.69 -6.36
C ASP A 95 2.83 -12.28 -5.89
N TYR A 96 2.36 -11.85 -4.71
CA TYR A 96 1.20 -12.39 -4.02
C TYR A 96 0.08 -11.38 -3.75
N ALA A 97 0.33 -10.09 -3.95
CA ALA A 97 -0.59 -9.04 -3.57
C ALA A 97 -0.45 -7.81 -4.46
N LEU A 98 -1.55 -7.10 -4.62
CA LEU A 98 -1.62 -5.79 -5.22
C LEU A 98 -1.73 -4.75 -4.10
N VAL A 99 -1.04 -3.64 -4.28
CA VAL A 99 -1.11 -2.51 -3.37
C VAL A 99 -1.27 -1.25 -4.22
N SER A 100 -2.00 -0.27 -3.69
CA SER A 100 -2.13 1.01 -4.37
C SER A 100 -2.22 2.16 -3.38
N VAL A 101 -1.71 3.32 -3.82
CA VAL A 101 -1.86 4.58 -3.09
C VAL A 101 -2.52 5.64 -3.96
N LEU A 102 -3.54 6.31 -3.42
CA LEU A 102 -4.15 7.51 -3.98
C LEU A 102 -3.59 8.72 -3.23
N SER A 103 -2.97 9.65 -3.95
CA SER A 103 -2.40 10.87 -3.39
C SER A 103 -2.89 12.10 -4.15
N GLN A 104 -2.91 13.25 -3.48
CA GLN A 104 -3.16 14.56 -4.09
C GLN A 104 -2.01 15.51 -3.83
N ILE A 105 -1.73 16.38 -4.79
CA ILE A 105 -0.73 17.44 -4.64
C ILE A 105 -1.44 18.72 -4.21
N SER A 106 -0.97 19.31 -3.12
CA SER A 106 -1.38 20.64 -2.65
C SER A 106 -0.15 21.55 -2.48
N ASP A 107 -0.36 22.80 -2.07
CA ASP A 107 0.71 23.75 -1.77
C ASP A 107 1.71 23.24 -0.71
N SER A 108 1.26 22.36 0.18
CA SER A 108 2.11 21.76 1.22
C SER A 108 2.80 20.46 0.78
N GLY A 109 2.65 20.09 -0.50
CA GLY A 109 3.26 18.90 -1.10
C GLY A 109 2.26 17.79 -1.41
N LYS A 110 2.79 16.58 -1.61
CA LYS A 110 2.03 15.37 -1.92
C LYS A 110 1.46 14.76 -0.64
N HIS A 111 0.14 14.62 -0.58
CA HIS A 111 -0.59 14.05 0.55
C HIS A 111 -1.33 12.80 0.14
N PRO A 112 -1.27 11.73 0.93
CA PRO A 112 -2.12 10.57 0.69
C PRO A 112 -3.58 10.88 1.00
N ILE A 113 -4.46 10.33 0.18
CA ILE A 113 -5.91 10.32 0.41
C ILE A 113 -6.36 8.93 0.86
N ALA A 114 -5.92 7.90 0.16
CA ALA A 114 -6.37 6.54 0.41
C ALA A 114 -5.30 5.50 0.07
N PHE A 115 -5.45 4.34 0.73
CA PHE A 115 -4.64 3.16 0.56
C PHE A 115 -5.54 1.99 0.33
N ASP A 116 -5.15 1.11 -0.58
CA ASP A 116 -5.75 -0.19 -0.67
C ASP A 116 -4.72 -1.28 -0.95
N SER A 117 -5.07 -2.50 -0.54
CA SER A 117 -4.28 -3.69 -0.84
C SER A 117 -5.17 -4.92 -0.92
N CYS A 118 -4.95 -5.79 -1.91
CA CYS A 118 -5.62 -7.07 -2.00
C CYS A 118 -4.64 -8.20 -2.29
N LYS A 119 -5.00 -9.42 -1.87
CA LYS A 119 -4.28 -10.61 -2.30
C LYS A 119 -4.67 -10.94 -3.74
N LEU A 120 -3.71 -11.47 -4.49
CA LEU A 120 -3.98 -12.04 -5.80
C LEU A 120 -4.76 -13.36 -5.64
N LEU A 121 -5.72 -13.58 -6.53
CA LEU A 121 -6.45 -14.83 -6.62
C LEU A 121 -5.52 -15.95 -7.15
N PRO A 122 -5.80 -17.23 -6.87
CA PRO A 122 -4.97 -18.34 -7.37
C PRO A 122 -4.75 -18.34 -8.87
N ALA A 123 -5.71 -17.85 -9.66
CA ALA A 123 -5.58 -17.71 -11.11
C ALA A 123 -4.63 -16.55 -11.49
N GLU A 124 -4.70 -15.44 -10.76
CA GLU A 124 -3.90 -14.21 -11.00
C GLU A 124 -2.43 -14.40 -10.57
N LEU A 125 -2.15 -15.30 -9.63
CA LEU A 125 -0.79 -15.66 -9.25
C LEU A 125 0.03 -16.21 -10.43
N ASN A 126 -0.64 -16.84 -11.39
CA ASN A 126 -0.01 -17.42 -12.58
C ASN A 126 0.20 -16.42 -13.72
N TYR A 127 -0.19 -15.15 -13.54
CA TYR A 127 0.03 -14.12 -14.55
C TYR A 127 1.51 -13.77 -14.67
N GLU A 128 1.95 -13.39 -15.87
CA GLU A 128 3.27 -12.82 -16.07
C GLU A 128 3.40 -11.48 -15.33
N ILE A 129 4.64 -11.06 -15.04
CA ILE A 129 4.91 -9.84 -14.28
C ILE A 129 4.21 -8.62 -14.89
N HIS A 130 4.28 -8.46 -16.21
CA HIS A 130 3.61 -7.36 -16.92
C HIS A 130 2.09 -7.37 -16.75
N ASP A 131 1.48 -8.55 -16.73
CA ASP A 131 0.04 -8.73 -16.54
C ASP A 131 -0.38 -8.46 -15.09
N LYS A 132 0.45 -8.83 -14.12
CA LYS A 132 0.24 -8.48 -12.70
C LYS A 132 0.30 -6.98 -12.46
N GLU A 133 1.29 -6.29 -13.05
CA GLU A 133 1.41 -4.83 -12.96
C GLU A 133 0.21 -4.11 -13.59
N LEU A 134 -0.24 -4.59 -14.76
CA LEU A 134 -1.43 -4.04 -15.42
C LEU A 134 -2.70 -4.31 -14.61
N LEU A 135 -2.84 -5.52 -14.07
CA LEU A 135 -3.93 -5.87 -13.15
C LEU A 135 -3.94 -4.95 -11.93
N GLY A 136 -2.77 -4.65 -11.34
CA GLY A 136 -2.62 -3.69 -10.24
C GLY A 136 -3.20 -2.32 -10.56
N LYS A 137 -2.94 -1.79 -11.77
CA LYS A 137 -3.52 -0.53 -12.24
C LYS A 137 -5.03 -0.61 -12.39
N VAL A 138 -5.52 -1.60 -13.11
CA VAL A 138 -6.96 -1.80 -13.34
C VAL A 138 -7.71 -1.93 -12.02
N TRP A 139 -7.15 -2.71 -11.09
CA TRP A 139 -7.70 -2.93 -9.76
C TRP A 139 -7.75 -1.63 -8.95
N ALA A 140 -6.66 -0.85 -8.91
CA ALA A 140 -6.62 0.43 -8.20
C ALA A 140 -7.66 1.43 -8.74
N LEU A 141 -7.74 1.55 -10.07
CA LEU A 141 -8.70 2.45 -10.73
C LEU A 141 -10.15 2.01 -10.53
N LYS A 142 -10.39 0.69 -10.47
CA LYS A 142 -11.70 0.13 -10.13
C LYS A 142 -12.09 0.44 -8.69
N HIS A 143 -11.16 0.30 -7.75
CA HIS A 143 -11.42 0.58 -6.35
C HIS A 143 -11.73 2.07 -6.10
N TRP A 144 -11.01 2.99 -6.76
CA TRP A 144 -11.24 4.44 -6.62
C TRP A 144 -12.07 5.06 -7.73
N ARG A 145 -12.83 4.26 -8.48
CA ARG A 145 -13.61 4.73 -9.64
C ARG A 145 -14.44 5.98 -9.34
N ALA A 146 -15.13 6.00 -8.20
CA ALA A 146 -15.96 7.14 -7.80
C ALA A 146 -15.16 8.44 -7.60
N PHE A 147 -13.97 8.37 -6.99
CA PHE A 147 -13.09 9.52 -6.80
C PHE A 147 -12.53 10.00 -8.14
N LEU A 148 -12.03 9.07 -8.94
CA LEU A 148 -11.34 9.39 -10.19
C LEU A 148 -12.27 9.96 -11.26
N LEU A 149 -13.53 9.51 -11.31
CA LEU A 149 -14.54 10.08 -12.21
C LEU A 149 -15.05 11.45 -11.76
N SER A 150 -14.87 11.82 -10.50
CA SER A 150 -15.26 13.14 -9.99
C SER A 150 -14.22 14.23 -10.28
N LEU A 151 -13.02 13.85 -10.73
CA LEU A 151 -11.96 14.80 -11.04
C LEU A 151 -12.30 15.64 -12.26
N SER A 152 -12.04 16.94 -12.18
CA SER A 152 -12.23 17.86 -13.31
C SER A 152 -11.06 17.84 -14.30
N SER A 153 -9.89 17.37 -13.85
CA SER A 153 -8.66 17.26 -14.63
C SER A 153 -8.24 15.80 -14.82
N SER A 154 -7.33 15.54 -15.77
CA SER A 154 -6.65 14.24 -15.83
C SER A 154 -5.87 13.98 -14.54
N PHE A 155 -5.77 12.71 -14.16
CA PHE A 155 -4.89 12.25 -13.10
C PHE A 155 -3.71 11.44 -13.65
N GLU A 156 -2.70 11.24 -12.82
CA GLU A 156 -1.48 10.54 -13.19
C GLU A 156 -1.45 9.14 -12.57
N VAL A 157 -1.07 8.13 -13.36
CA VAL A 157 -0.83 6.77 -12.89
C VAL A 157 0.66 6.49 -12.99
N LEU A 158 1.32 6.25 -11.86
CA LEU A 158 2.75 5.94 -11.86
C LEU A 158 2.98 4.47 -12.22
N THR A 159 4.09 4.19 -12.90
CA THR A 159 4.53 2.84 -13.25
C THR A 159 6.02 2.69 -13.06
N ASN A 160 6.43 1.57 -12.46
CA ASN A 160 7.81 1.12 -12.40
C ASN A 160 8.23 0.35 -13.67
N HIS A 161 7.32 0.16 -14.62
CA HIS A 161 7.57 -0.54 -15.87
C HIS A 161 7.32 0.36 -17.08
N SER A 162 8.35 0.53 -17.91
CA SER A 162 8.33 1.46 -19.05
C SER A 162 7.44 0.99 -20.20
N SER A 163 7.29 -0.32 -20.42
CA SER A 163 6.44 -0.83 -21.51
C SER A 163 4.96 -0.46 -21.33
N LEU A 164 4.51 -0.32 -20.08
CA LEU A 164 3.11 -0.04 -19.77
C LEU A 164 2.73 1.43 -20.03
N GLN A 165 3.69 2.33 -20.28
CA GLN A 165 3.38 3.69 -20.73
C GLN A 165 2.62 3.69 -22.06
N TYR A 166 2.92 2.74 -22.93
CA TYR A 166 2.37 2.65 -24.27
C TYR A 166 1.21 1.66 -24.38
N PHE A 167 0.74 1.09 -23.26
CA PHE A 167 -0.29 0.04 -23.25
C PHE A 167 -1.56 0.45 -24.02
N MET A 168 -2.04 1.69 -23.81
CA MET A 168 -3.23 2.21 -24.50
C MET A 168 -3.04 2.42 -26.01
N SER A 169 -1.78 2.42 -26.49
CA SER A 169 -1.41 2.60 -27.90
C SER A 169 -1.01 1.27 -28.57
N SER A 170 -0.94 0.17 -27.83
CA SER A 170 -0.49 -1.13 -28.34
C SER A 170 -1.52 -1.75 -29.29
N LYS A 171 -1.04 -2.24 -30.44
CA LYS A 171 -1.89 -2.76 -31.54
C LYS A 171 -2.31 -4.23 -31.38
N ILE A 172 -1.64 -4.98 -30.52
CA ILE A 172 -1.91 -6.40 -30.29
C ILE A 172 -2.21 -6.57 -28.81
N LEU A 173 -3.47 -6.89 -28.49
CA LEU A 173 -3.95 -7.11 -27.14
C LEU A 173 -4.53 -8.51 -27.04
N THR A 174 -4.31 -9.18 -25.91
CA THR A 174 -5.07 -10.40 -25.57
C THR A 174 -6.53 -10.04 -25.27
N CYS A 175 -7.42 -11.04 -25.23
CA CYS A 175 -8.82 -10.81 -24.85
C CYS A 175 -8.93 -10.14 -23.46
N CYS A 176 -8.11 -10.58 -22.50
CA CYS A 176 -8.06 -10.00 -21.16
C CYS A 176 -7.62 -8.53 -21.20
N HIS A 177 -6.54 -8.24 -21.93
CA HIS A 177 -6.04 -6.87 -22.10
C HIS A 177 -7.06 -5.95 -22.79
N ALA A 178 -7.83 -6.47 -23.75
CA ALA A 178 -8.88 -5.70 -24.42
C ALA A 178 -10.03 -5.36 -23.45
N CYS A 179 -10.44 -6.29 -22.60
CA CYS A 179 -11.42 -6.02 -21.54
C CYS A 179 -10.93 -4.96 -20.55
N TRP A 180 -9.65 -5.04 -20.15
CA TRP A 180 -9.05 -4.04 -19.27
C TRP A 180 -8.91 -2.68 -19.96
N ALA A 181 -8.47 -2.63 -21.21
CA ALA A 181 -8.39 -1.39 -21.98
C ALA A 181 -9.76 -0.71 -22.09
N ALA A 182 -10.83 -1.47 -22.38
CA ALA A 182 -12.19 -0.95 -22.44
C ALA A 182 -12.64 -0.29 -21.12
N PHE A 183 -12.26 -0.87 -19.97
CA PHE A 183 -12.50 -0.26 -18.67
C PHE A 183 -11.66 1.01 -18.45
N LEU A 184 -10.37 0.97 -18.82
CA LEU A 184 -9.47 2.11 -18.67
C LEU A 184 -9.91 3.32 -19.51
N PHE A 185 -10.56 3.10 -20.66
CA PHE A 185 -11.09 4.18 -21.52
C PHE A 185 -12.16 5.06 -20.86
N GLU A 186 -12.76 4.62 -19.76
CA GLU A 186 -13.70 5.44 -19.00
C GLU A 186 -13.02 6.61 -18.27
N PHE A 187 -11.70 6.53 -18.08
CA PHE A 187 -10.93 7.48 -17.29
C PHE A 187 -10.07 8.38 -18.18
N HIS A 188 -9.88 9.61 -17.74
CA HIS A 188 -8.94 10.54 -18.37
C HIS A 188 -7.64 10.60 -17.55
N PHE A 189 -6.61 9.88 -17.97
CA PHE A 189 -5.35 9.75 -17.23
C PHE A 189 -4.13 9.62 -18.13
N SER A 190 -2.95 9.88 -17.56
CA SER A 190 -1.65 9.63 -18.19
C SER A 190 -0.84 8.62 -17.38
N ILE A 191 -0.11 7.73 -18.06
CA ILE A 191 0.80 6.78 -17.41
C ILE A 191 2.22 7.33 -17.46
N THR A 192 2.79 7.64 -16.31
CA THR A 192 4.15 8.18 -16.20
C THR A 192 5.08 7.14 -15.59
N TYR A 193 6.18 6.84 -16.29
CA TYR A 193 7.22 5.96 -15.80
C TYR A 193 8.09 6.69 -14.78
N HIS A 194 8.18 6.12 -13.59
CA HIS A 194 9.13 6.55 -12.57
C HIS A 194 10.05 5.37 -12.24
N PRO A 195 11.39 5.55 -12.35
CA PRO A 195 12.32 4.53 -11.93
C PRO A 195 12.14 4.22 -10.43
N LEU A 196 12.31 2.92 -10.10
CA LEU A 196 11.95 2.28 -8.83
C LEU A 196 12.53 2.94 -7.56
N ALA A 197 13.54 3.81 -7.67
CA ALA A 197 14.18 4.48 -6.52
C ALA A 197 13.27 5.47 -5.77
N THR A 198 12.11 5.84 -6.33
CA THR A 198 11.18 6.84 -5.76
C THR A 198 9.73 6.36 -5.60
N LEU A 199 9.38 5.22 -6.20
CA LEU A 199 8.16 4.47 -5.88
C LEU A 199 8.46 3.67 -4.58
N PRO A 200 7.48 3.23 -3.78
CA PRO A 200 7.77 2.59 -2.51
C PRO A 200 8.32 1.18 -2.72
N ASP A 201 9.61 1.07 -2.99
CA ASP A 201 10.44 -0.14 -2.88
C ASP A 201 10.49 -0.69 -1.42
N ALA A 202 9.65 -0.14 -0.55
CA ALA A 202 9.39 -0.62 0.78
C ALA A 202 8.36 -1.76 0.82
N LEU A 203 7.68 -2.10 -0.28
CA LEU A 203 6.67 -3.19 -0.33
C LEU A 203 7.19 -4.48 -0.99
N SER A 204 8.14 -4.39 -1.92
CA SER A 204 8.88 -5.51 -2.51
C SER A 204 9.72 -6.29 -1.47
N CYS A 205 10.13 -5.64 -0.38
CA CYS A 205 10.84 -6.26 0.74
C CYS A 205 9.95 -7.05 1.72
N TRP A 206 8.68 -7.35 1.36
CA TRP A 206 7.68 -7.99 2.23
C TRP A 206 7.54 -9.50 2.06
N ASP A 207 8.50 -10.17 1.41
CA ASP A 207 8.48 -11.64 1.28
C ASP A 207 8.37 -12.36 2.64
N ASP A 208 8.91 -11.77 3.72
CA ASP A 208 8.85 -12.32 5.08
C ASP A 208 7.54 -12.04 5.84
N VAL A 209 6.62 -11.23 5.27
CA VAL A 209 5.42 -10.73 5.96
C VAL A 209 4.13 -11.42 5.49
N TYR A 210 4.17 -12.10 4.34
CA TYR A 210 3.03 -12.87 3.86
C TYR A 210 2.95 -14.22 4.59
N PRO A 211 1.77 -14.61 5.10
CA PRO A 211 1.57 -15.97 5.58
C PRO A 211 1.87 -16.96 4.45
N GLU A 212 2.59 -18.04 4.75
CA GLU A 212 2.78 -19.12 3.78
C GLU A 212 1.43 -19.63 3.27
N ARG A 213 1.46 -20.14 2.03
CA ARG A 213 0.36 -20.75 1.27
C ARG A 213 -0.82 -21.21 2.14
N GLY A 214 -1.97 -20.55 2.00
CA GLY A 214 -3.23 -21.00 2.59
C GLY A 214 -3.65 -20.32 3.91
N GLU A 215 -2.93 -19.32 4.40
CA GLU A 215 -3.38 -18.55 5.57
C GLU A 215 -3.95 -17.16 5.20
N ASP A 216 -5.23 -16.94 5.53
CA ASP A 216 -5.91 -15.65 5.38
C ASP A 216 -5.31 -14.60 6.32
N PHE A 217 -5.07 -13.40 5.79
CA PHE A 217 -4.58 -12.26 6.59
C PHE A 217 -5.67 -11.72 7.53
N ILE A 218 -6.94 -12.01 7.22
CA ILE A 218 -8.13 -11.54 7.95
C ILE A 218 -8.63 -12.60 8.94
N SER A 219 -8.36 -13.90 8.76
CA SER A 219 -8.84 -14.94 9.68
C SER A 219 -8.03 -15.06 10.98
N LYS A 220 -6.88 -14.40 11.08
CA LYS A 220 -6.12 -14.24 12.34
C LYS A 220 -6.51 -13.00 13.15
N ILE A 221 -7.56 -12.28 12.73
CA ILE A 221 -8.15 -11.14 13.45
C ILE A 221 -9.56 -11.52 13.94
N GLN A 222 -9.69 -12.71 14.53
CA GLN A 222 -10.75 -13.08 15.46
C GLN A 222 -10.13 -13.65 16.73
#